data_AF-A0AAW7Y8P9-F1
#
_entry.id   AF-A0AAW7Y8P9-F1
#
_cell.length_a   1.000
_cell.length_b   1.000
_cell.length_c   1.000
_cell.angle_alpha   90.00
_cell.angle_beta   90.00
_cell.angle_gamma   90.00
#
_symmetry.space_group_name_H-M   'P 1'
#
loop_
_entity.id
_entity.type
_entity.pdbx_description
1 polymer ?
#
loop_
_entity_poly.entity_id
_entity_poly.type
_entity_poly.pdbx_seq_one_letter_code
_entity_poly.pdbx_strand_id
1 'polypeptide(L)'
;MQSGTLRDYSEDMYKVYFEIGEYQEVGLGVFTAFVGERHSKHILHLEFGYEVTMPIQCVPEVVRLLNQKNIAIYQIIRGEKTKETWR
;
A
#
# COMPACT_ATOMS: atom_id res chain seq x y z
N MET A 1 0.15 26.43 -6.91
CA MET A 1 0.12 25.42 -5.83
C MET A 1 1.50 24.81 -5.72
N GLN A 2 2.17 24.97 -4.58
CA GLN A 2 3.45 24.29 -4.33
C GLN A 2 3.14 22.80 -4.14
N SER A 3 3.52 22.00 -5.12
CA SER A 3 3.45 20.53 -5.03
C SER A 3 4.77 20.00 -4.48
N GLY A 4 4.72 19.05 -3.55
CA GLY A 4 5.90 18.32 -3.09
C GLY A 4 6.35 18.67 -1.67
N THR A 5 5.46 19.23 -0.86
CA THR A 5 5.71 19.39 0.58
C THR A 5 5.45 18.08 1.31
N LEU A 6 6.09 17.86 2.47
CA LEU A 6 5.88 16.66 3.29
C LEU A 6 4.41 16.41 3.66
N ARG A 7 3.59 17.48 3.76
CA ARG A 7 2.14 17.35 4.03
C ARG A 7 1.38 16.77 2.85
N ASP A 8 1.75 17.11 1.62
CA ASP A 8 1.10 16.58 0.42
C ASP A 8 1.20 15.04 0.37
N TYR A 9 2.34 14.49 0.81
CA TYR A 9 2.57 13.04 0.86
C TYR A 9 1.87 12.31 2.01
N SER A 10 1.33 13.05 3.00
CA SER A 10 0.57 12.47 4.13
C SER A 10 -0.93 12.40 3.89
N GLU A 11 -1.47 13.27 3.02
CA GLU A 11 -2.92 13.38 2.78
C GLU A 11 -3.34 12.84 1.42
N ASP A 12 -2.46 12.89 0.41
CA ASP A 12 -2.78 12.40 -0.92
C ASP A 12 -2.73 10.87 -0.98
N MET A 13 -3.83 10.27 -1.41
CA MET A 13 -3.97 8.83 -1.57
C MET A 13 -3.55 8.40 -2.99
N TYR A 14 -2.69 7.39 -3.10
CA TYR A 14 -2.21 6.84 -4.37
C TYR A 14 -2.53 5.35 -4.45
N LYS A 15 -2.75 4.85 -5.66
CA LYS A 15 -2.71 3.41 -5.94
C LYS A 15 -1.26 2.95 -5.91
N VAL A 16 -0.88 2.19 -4.88
CA VAL A 16 0.48 1.65 -4.77
C VAL A 16 0.43 0.16 -5.04
N TYR A 17 1.15 -0.28 -6.07
CA TYR A 17 1.30 -1.69 -6.39
C TYR A 17 2.51 -2.27 -5.69
N PHE A 18 2.30 -3.37 -4.97
CA PHE A 18 3.33 -4.16 -4.30
C PHE A 18 3.42 -5.52 -4.96
N GLU A 19 4.53 -5.77 -5.65
CA GLU A 19 4.89 -7.10 -6.14
C GLU A 19 5.70 -7.82 -5.07
N ILE A 20 5.16 -8.94 -4.57
CA ILE A 20 5.72 -9.62 -3.40
C ILE A 20 5.78 -11.13 -3.61
N GLY A 21 6.71 -11.78 -2.91
CA GLY A 21 6.75 -13.23 -2.76
C GLY A 21 5.62 -13.69 -1.84
N GLU A 22 4.40 -13.71 -2.37
CA GLU A 22 3.21 -14.12 -1.62
C GLU A 22 3.24 -15.63 -1.30
N TYR A 23 2.79 -15.97 -0.10
CA TYR A 23 2.62 -17.33 0.39
C TYR A 23 1.46 -17.38 1.38
N GLN A 24 0.41 -18.16 1.08
CA GLN A 24 -0.76 -18.34 1.94
C GLN A 24 -1.45 -17.03 2.37
N GLU A 25 -1.51 -16.02 1.49
CA GLU A 25 -2.18 -14.74 1.74
C GLU A 25 -1.64 -13.96 2.94
N VAL A 26 -0.40 -14.24 3.37
CA VAL A 26 0.23 -13.52 4.48
C VAL A 26 0.43 -12.05 4.13
N GLY A 27 0.77 -11.75 2.87
CA GLY A 27 0.88 -10.37 2.40
C GLY A 27 -0.47 -9.65 2.38
N LEU A 28 -1.52 -10.30 1.85
CA LEU A 28 -2.90 -9.79 1.93
C LEU A 28 -3.32 -9.50 3.39
N GLY A 29 -2.96 -10.37 4.34
CA GLY A 29 -3.21 -10.18 5.75
C GLY A 29 -2.53 -8.93 6.32
N VAL A 30 -1.28 -8.66 5.91
CA VAL A 30 -0.56 -7.42 6.28
C VAL A 30 -1.28 -6.19 5.74
N PHE A 31 -1.64 -6.18 4.45
CA PHE A 31 -2.33 -5.03 3.85
C PHE A 31 -3.69 -4.79 4.49
N THR A 32 -4.48 -5.85 4.68
CA THR A 32 -5.81 -5.80 5.32
C THR A 32 -5.72 -5.25 6.75
N ALA A 33 -4.76 -5.72 7.54
CA ALA A 33 -4.55 -5.23 8.90
C ALA A 33 -4.10 -3.76 8.91
N PHE A 34 -3.29 -3.33 7.92
CA PHE A 34 -2.80 -1.97 7.83
C PHE A 34 -3.88 -0.96 7.46
N VAL A 35 -4.68 -1.24 6.43
CA VAL A 35 -5.74 -0.32 5.96
C VAL A 35 -7.05 -0.44 6.75
N GLY A 36 -7.22 -1.55 7.47
CA GLY A 36 -8.43 -1.89 8.23
C GLY A 36 -9.57 -2.45 7.38
N GLU A 37 -10.47 -3.19 8.02
CA GLU A 37 -11.64 -3.87 7.44
C GLU A 37 -12.47 -3.00 6.47
N ARG A 38 -12.66 -1.73 6.80
CA ARG A 38 -13.45 -0.80 5.97
C ARG A 38 -12.84 -0.59 4.58
N HIS A 39 -11.52 -0.59 4.50
CA HIS A 39 -10.76 -0.22 3.32
C HIS A 39 -10.10 -1.42 2.63
N SER A 40 -10.00 -2.57 3.30
CA SER A 40 -9.43 -3.79 2.72
C SER A 40 -10.19 -4.29 1.49
N LYS A 41 -11.50 -4.00 1.42
CA LYS A 41 -12.34 -4.29 0.24
C LYS A 41 -11.89 -3.57 -1.05
N HIS A 42 -11.03 -2.56 -0.95
CA HIS A 42 -10.47 -1.86 -2.11
C HIS A 42 -9.07 -2.36 -2.50
N ILE A 43 -8.53 -3.34 -1.78
CA ILE A 43 -7.29 -4.01 -2.17
C ILE A 43 -7.59 -4.85 -3.41
N LEU A 44 -6.84 -4.63 -4.48
CA LEU A 44 -6.95 -5.43 -5.70
C LEU A 44 -5.83 -6.45 -5.74
N HIS A 45 -6.19 -7.71 -5.91
CA HIS A 45 -5.24 -8.79 -6.15
C HIS A 45 -4.95 -8.86 -7.65
N LEU A 46 -3.67 -8.74 -8.01
CA LEU A 46 -3.13 -8.88 -9.37
C LEU A 46 -2.22 -10.12 -9.43
N GLU A 47 -1.77 -10.50 -10.63
CA GLU A 47 -1.07 -11.78 -10.87
C GLU A 47 0.11 -12.06 -9.91
N PHE A 48 0.87 -11.02 -9.53
CA PHE A 48 2.09 -11.15 -8.71
C PHE A 48 2.08 -10.29 -7.45
N GLY A 49 0.92 -9.77 -7.04
CA GLY A 49 0.89 -8.87 -5.90
C GLY A 49 -0.42 -8.11 -5.73
N TYR A 50 -0.35 -6.98 -5.03
CA TYR A 50 -1.52 -6.25 -4.58
C TYR A 50 -1.43 -4.76 -4.91
N GLU A 51 -2.52 -4.20 -5.42
CA GLU A 51 -2.71 -2.75 -5.46
C GLU A 51 -3.45 -2.31 -4.20
N VAL A 52 -2.88 -1.34 -3.49
CA VAL A 52 -3.41 -0.82 -2.24
C VAL A 52 -3.44 0.70 -2.30
N THR A 53 -4.60 1.30 -2.01
CA THR A 53 -4.77 2.74 -1.91
C THR A 53 -4.23 3.24 -0.57
N MET A 54 -3.19 4.09 -0.58
CA MET A 54 -2.60 4.64 0.65
C MET A 54 -1.82 5.94 0.39
N PRO A 55 -1.52 6.74 1.42
CA PRO A 55 -0.49 7.78 1.34
C PRO A 55 0.89 7.16 1.08
N ILE A 56 1.72 7.82 0.29
CA ILE A 56 3.07 7.31 -0.04
C ILE A 56 3.94 7.19 1.22
N GLN A 57 3.71 8.04 2.23
CA GLN A 57 4.44 7.97 3.50
C GLN A 57 4.16 6.71 4.32
N CYS A 58 3.09 5.98 4.01
CA CYS A 58 2.79 4.70 4.66
C CYS A 58 3.65 3.55 4.12
N VAL A 59 4.20 3.67 2.91
CA VAL A 59 4.96 2.60 2.23
C VAL A 59 6.12 2.08 3.09
N PRO A 60 6.98 2.91 3.73
CA PRO A 60 8.05 2.40 4.58
C PRO A 60 7.57 1.52 5.74
N GLU A 61 6.43 1.86 6.34
CA GLU A 61 5.87 1.09 7.45
C GLU A 61 5.28 -0.24 6.96
N VAL A 62 4.60 -0.23 5.82
CA VAL A 62 4.11 -1.46 5.17
C VAL A 62 5.27 -2.38 4.79
N VAL A 63 6.36 -1.84 4.23
CA VAL A 63 7.58 -2.59 3.94
C VAL A 63 8.17 -3.22 5.20
N ARG A 64 8.22 -2.47 6.30
CA ARG A 64 8.68 -2.99 7.60
C ARG A 64 7.81 -4.17 8.06
N LEU A 65 6.48 -4.06 7.95
CA LEU A 65 5.54 -5.13 8.34
C LEU A 65 5.67 -6.38 7.47
N LEU A 66 5.78 -6.23 6.14
CA LEU A 66 6.02 -7.34 5.21
C LEU A 66 7.33 -8.08 5.54
N ASN A 67 8.41 -7.33 5.78
CA ASN A 67 9.71 -7.90 6.14
C ASN A 67 9.68 -8.63 7.49
N GLN A 68 8.89 -8.17 8.47
CA GLN A 68 8.69 -8.89 9.73
C GLN A 68 8.02 -10.26 9.54
N LYS A 69 7.32 -10.44 8.42
CA LYS A 69 6.72 -11.72 8.02
C LYS A 69 7.61 -12.52 7.07
N ASN A 70 8.85 -12.08 6.83
CA ASN A 70 9.78 -12.66 5.86
C ASN A 70 9.22 -12.72 4.43
N ILE A 71 8.38 -11.75 4.05
CA ILE A 71 7.86 -11.63 2.69
C ILE A 71 8.89 -10.90 1.83
N ALA A 72 9.29 -11.51 0.72
CA ALA A 72 10.13 -10.86 -0.28
C ALA A 72 9.35 -9.76 -1.00
N ILE A 73 9.99 -8.62 -1.27
CA ILE A 73 9.41 -7.52 -2.04
C ILE A 73 10.23 -7.37 -3.32
N TYR A 74 9.62 -7.64 -4.47
CA TYR A 74 10.29 -7.53 -5.77
C TYR A 74 10.19 -6.13 -6.33
N GLN A 75 9.04 -5.47 -6.15
CA GLN A 75 8.79 -4.17 -6.73
C GLN A 75 7.73 -3.40 -5.94
N ILE A 76 7.89 -2.08 -5.87
CA ILE A 76 6.87 -1.16 -5.37
C ILE A 76 6.70 -0.05 -6.41
N ILE A 77 5.51 0.07 -7.00
CA ILE A 77 5.20 1.10 -7.98
C ILE A 77 4.18 2.07 -7.39
N ARG A 78 4.52 3.35 -7.39
CA ARG A 78 3.53 4.42 -7.17
C ARG A 78 2.77 4.67 -8.47
N GLY A 79 1.48 4.34 -8.47
CA GLY A 79 0.56 4.64 -9.54
C GLY A 79 -0.05 6.03 -9.45
N GLU A 80 -1.27 6.14 -9.99
CA GLU A 80 -2.04 7.37 -10.08
C GLU A 80 -2.56 7.86 -8.72
N LYS A 81 -2.65 9.19 -8.58
CA LYS A 81 -3.30 9.84 -7.43
C LYS A 81 -4.80 9.61 -7.51
N THR A 82 -5.41 9.20 -6.41
CA THR A 82 -6.85 8.98 -6.30
C THR A 82 -7.57 10.25 -5.80
N LYS A 83 -8.90 10.27 -5.90
CA LYS A 83 -9.74 11.31 -5.29
C LYS A 83 -10.11 11.00 -3.83
N GLU A 84 -9.63 9.89 -3.29
CA GLU A 84 -9.99 9.44 -1.96
C GLU A 84 -9.28 10.25 -0.88
N THR A 85 -9.92 10.36 0.28
CA THR A 85 -9.32 10.91 1.49
C THR A 85 -9.84 10.09 2.66
N TRP A 86 -8.96 9.41 3.37
CA TRP A 86 -9.35 8.57 4.51
C TRP A 86 -9.09 9.37 5.78
N ARG A 87 -10.17 9.89 6.39
CA ARG A 87 -10.20 10.56 7.69
C ARG A 87 -11.20 9.86 8.59
#